data_AF-A0A316TAB2-F1
#
_entry.id   AF-A0A316TAB2-F1
#
_cell.length_a   1.000
_cell.length_b   1.000
_cell.length_c   1.000
_cell.angle_alpha   90.00
_cell.angle_beta   90.00
_cell.angle_gamma   90.00
#
_symmetry.space_group_name_H-M   'P 1'
#
loop_
_entity.id
_entity.type
_entity.pdbx_description
1 polymer ?
#
loop_
_entity_poly.entity_id
_entity_poly.type
_entity_poly.pdbx_seq_one_letter_code
_entity_poly.pdbx_strand_id
1 'polypeptide(L)'
;MDWGTIIAITVTGLVVVFLGLILLIIAISIMGAIMKATNKKIDKPSQTAPKPPVKPIVPAKPAAPVVQAGISGETVAAISAAVACAMDTDQPVAIKSIRKADTVTNRSVWRLAGITENTRPF
;
A
#
# COMPACT_ATOMS: atom_id res chain seq x y z
N MET A 1 -2.35 52.57 0.86
CA MET A 1 -2.32 51.11 0.68
C MET A 1 -1.84 50.87 -0.73
N ASP A 2 -0.59 50.43 -0.89
CA ASP A 2 0.04 50.32 -2.20
C ASP A 2 -0.49 49.08 -2.92
N TRP A 3 -1.55 49.26 -3.70
CA TRP A 3 -2.20 48.19 -4.46
C TRP A 3 -1.23 47.36 -5.32
N GLY A 4 -0.16 47.99 -5.83
CA GLY A 4 0.87 47.30 -6.61
C GLY A 4 1.64 46.24 -5.84
N THR A 5 1.96 46.46 -4.56
CA THR A 5 2.68 45.48 -3.75
C THR A 5 1.79 44.29 -3.38
N ILE A 6 0.51 44.55 -3.13
CA ILE A 6 -0.51 43.52 -2.85
C ILE A 6 -0.66 42.59 -4.05
N ILE A 7 -0.76 43.15 -5.26
CA ILE A 7 -0.87 42.38 -6.49
C ILE A 7 0.42 41.58 -6.72
N ALA A 8 1.60 42.18 -6.53
CA ALA A 8 2.87 41.48 -6.69
C ALA A 8 3.03 40.30 -5.70
N ILE A 9 2.65 40.48 -4.43
CA ILE A 9 2.66 39.40 -3.42
C ILE A 9 1.70 38.27 -3.81
N THR A 10 0.52 38.62 -4.33
CA THR A 10 -0.50 37.64 -4.68
C THR A 10 -0.07 36.81 -5.90
N VAL A 11 0.49 37.46 -6.91
CA VAL A 11 1.00 36.79 -8.12
C VAL A 11 2.21 35.91 -7.79
N THR A 12 3.15 36.40 -6.98
CA THR A 12 4.30 35.58 -6.55
C THR A 12 3.85 34.40 -5.69
N GLY A 13 2.89 34.58 -4.79
CA GLY A 13 2.27 33.49 -4.03
C GLY A 13 1.62 32.43 -4.94
N LEU A 14 0.87 32.86 -5.96
CA LEU A 14 0.28 31.96 -6.95
C LEU A 14 1.36 31.13 -7.66
N VAL A 15 2.43 31.77 -8.14
CA VAL A 15 3.55 31.10 -8.82
C VAL A 15 4.27 30.12 -7.89
N VAL A 16 4.51 30.49 -6.63
CA VAL A 16 5.15 29.63 -5.64
C VAL A 16 4.32 28.37 -5.36
N VAL A 17 2.99 28.50 -5.25
CA VAL A 17 2.09 27.35 -5.06
C VAL A 17 2.16 26.39 -6.25
N PHE A 18 2.12 26.91 -7.49
CA PHE A 18 2.27 26.09 -8.69
C PHE A 18 3.62 25.36 -8.73
N LEU A 19 4.71 26.06 -8.41
CA LEU A 19 6.05 25.44 -8.31
C LEU A 19 6.07 24.34 -7.25
N GLY A 20 5.49 24.59 -6.07
CA GLY A 20 5.40 23.61 -4.99
C GLY A 20 4.64 22.35 -5.40
N LEU A 21 3.51 22.49 -6.09
CA LEU A 21 2.75 21.36 -6.62
C LEU A 21 3.57 20.55 -7.64
N ILE A 22 4.25 21.23 -8.56
CA ILE A 22 5.09 20.56 -9.57
C ILE A 22 6.21 19.77 -8.88
N LEU A 23 6.91 20.38 -7.93
CA LEU A 23 7.97 19.73 -7.16
C LEU A 23 7.46 18.49 -6.41
N LEU A 24 6.29 18.59 -5.79
CA LEU A 24 5.64 17.47 -5.09
C LEU A 24 5.28 16.33 -6.06
N ILE A 25 4.71 16.67 -7.23
CA ILE A 25 4.34 15.69 -8.27
C ILE A 25 5.60 14.97 -8.78
N ILE A 26 6.70 15.69 -9.01
CA ILE A 26 7.97 15.11 -9.43
C ILE A 26 8.50 14.14 -8.36
N ALA A 27 8.49 14.52 -7.09
CA ALA A 27 8.95 13.65 -6.00
C ALA A 27 8.15 12.35 -5.91
N ILE A 28 6.82 12.44 -6.00
CA ILE A 28 5.92 11.27 -6.04
C ILE A 28 6.17 10.43 -7.30
N SER A 29 6.39 11.09 -8.45
CA SER A 29 6.66 10.44 -9.72
C SER A 29 7.96 9.64 -9.70
N ILE A 30 9.02 10.14 -9.07
CA ILE A 30 10.30 9.41 -8.92
C ILE A 30 10.08 8.14 -8.10
N MET A 31 9.35 8.22 -6.97
CA MET A 31 9.03 7.04 -6.16
C MET A 31 8.18 6.02 -6.95
N GLY A 32 7.18 6.50 -7.70
CA GLY A 32 6.37 5.66 -8.59
C GLY A 32 7.16 5.04 -9.74
N ALA A 33 8.11 5.78 -10.33
CA ALA A 33 8.96 5.34 -11.40
C ALA A 33 9.92 4.23 -10.94
N ILE A 34 10.45 4.33 -9.73
CA ILE A 34 11.30 3.29 -9.13
C ILE A 34 10.49 2.01 -8.91
N MET A 35 9.27 2.08 -8.37
CA MET A 35 8.39 0.90 -8.23
C MET A 35 8.00 0.28 -9.59
N LYS A 36 7.80 1.11 -10.61
CA LYS A 36 7.49 0.66 -11.98
C LYS A 36 8.69 0.01 -12.65
N ALA A 37 9.90 0.51 -12.42
CA ALA A 37 11.14 -0.09 -12.92
C ALA A 37 11.42 -1.46 -12.30
N THR A 38 11.06 -1.66 -11.03
CA THR A 38 11.18 -2.96 -10.35
C THR A 38 10.15 -3.98 -10.85
N ASN A 39 8.94 -3.55 -11.19
CA ASN A 39 7.91 -4.42 -11.80
C ASN A 39 8.19 -4.74 -13.29
N LYS A 40 8.95 -3.91 -14.01
CA LYS A 40 9.32 -4.17 -15.42
C LYS A 40 10.26 -5.39 -15.59
N LYS A 41 10.82 -5.94 -14.50
CA LYS A 41 11.55 -7.23 -14.56
C LYS A 41 10.63 -8.46 -14.59
N ILE A 42 9.32 -8.30 -14.38
CA ILE A 42 8.36 -9.42 -14.38
C ILE A 42 7.53 -9.46 -15.68
N ASP A 43 7.31 -8.33 -16.35
CA ASP A 43 6.62 -8.32 -17.64
C ASP A 43 7.61 -8.42 -18.81
N LYS A 44 8.17 -9.62 -18.99
CA LYS A 44 8.66 -10.03 -20.31
C LYS A 44 7.43 -10.03 -21.23
N PRO A 45 7.45 -9.33 -22.38
CA PRO A 45 6.31 -9.33 -23.28
C PRO A 45 6.14 -10.76 -23.77
N SER A 46 5.08 -11.42 -23.30
CA SER A 46 4.66 -12.70 -23.85
C SER A 46 4.26 -12.42 -25.29
N GLN A 47 5.20 -12.74 -26.18
CA GLN A 47 4.98 -12.78 -27.60
C GLN A 47 3.69 -13.54 -27.88
N THR A 48 2.84 -12.91 -28.67
CA THR A 48 1.76 -13.57 -29.39
C THR A 48 2.38 -14.75 -30.15
N ALA A 49 2.12 -15.97 -29.68
CA ALA A 49 2.48 -17.20 -30.39
C ALA A 49 1.34 -18.22 -30.24
N PRO A 50 1.00 -18.93 -31.32
CA PRO A 50 -0.33 -19.49 -31.56
C PRO A 50 -0.61 -20.74 -30.71
N LYS A 51 -1.88 -20.85 -30.33
CA LYS A 51 -2.50 -21.93 -29.56
C LYS A 51 -2.16 -23.33 -30.11
N PRO A 52 -1.47 -24.21 -29.34
CA PRO A 52 -1.39 -25.64 -29.65
C PRO A 52 -2.54 -26.41 -28.96
N PRO A 53 -2.94 -27.56 -29.50
CA PRO A 53 -4.18 -28.25 -29.16
C PRO A 53 -4.14 -28.93 -27.80
N VAL A 54 -5.31 -29.00 -27.17
CA VAL A 54 -5.58 -29.68 -25.90
C VAL A 54 -5.23 -31.17 -26.01
N LYS A 55 -4.36 -31.67 -25.13
CA LYS A 55 -4.22 -33.10 -24.82
C LYS A 55 -4.50 -33.34 -23.33
N PRO A 56 -5.31 -34.35 -22.97
CA PRO A 56 -5.81 -34.54 -21.60
C PRO A 56 -4.90 -35.46 -20.78
N ILE A 57 -4.44 -35.01 -19.59
CA ILE A 57 -3.66 -35.86 -18.66
C ILE A 57 -3.95 -35.49 -17.18
N VAL A 58 -4.67 -36.41 -16.52
CA VAL A 58 -4.53 -36.96 -15.15
C VAL A 58 -4.59 -36.01 -13.92
N PRO A 59 -5.39 -36.33 -12.88
CA PRO A 59 -5.47 -35.52 -11.66
C PRO A 59 -4.13 -35.54 -10.89
N ALA A 60 -3.45 -34.39 -10.88
CA ALA A 60 -2.25 -34.20 -10.08
C ALA A 60 -2.64 -34.06 -8.59
N LYS A 61 -2.11 -34.99 -7.81
CA LYS A 61 -2.05 -35.06 -6.35
C LYS A 61 -1.84 -33.67 -5.69
N PRO A 62 -2.49 -33.37 -4.55
CA PRO A 62 -2.32 -32.09 -3.87
C PRO A 62 -0.84 -31.85 -3.54
N ALA A 63 -0.27 -30.78 -4.09
CA ALA A 63 1.06 -30.34 -3.74
C ALA A 63 1.08 -29.95 -2.25
N ALA A 64 2.00 -30.54 -1.50
CA ALA A 64 2.20 -30.29 -0.09
C ALA A 64 2.43 -28.79 0.18
N PRO A 65 2.05 -28.28 1.37
CA PRO A 65 2.08 -26.86 1.67
C PRO A 65 3.53 -26.37 1.63
N VAL A 66 3.82 -25.47 0.70
CA VAL A 66 5.04 -24.68 0.71
C VAL A 66 5.05 -23.91 2.03
N VAL A 67 5.94 -24.29 2.94
CA VAL A 67 6.26 -23.53 4.16
C VAL A 67 6.90 -22.23 3.70
N GLN A 68 6.05 -21.24 3.39
CA GLN A 68 6.48 -19.89 3.08
C GLN A 68 7.03 -19.29 4.37
N ALA A 69 8.32 -18.92 4.34
CA ALA A 69 9.03 -18.26 5.43
C ALA A 69 8.08 -17.29 6.15
N GLY A 70 7.77 -17.63 7.40
CA GLY A 70 6.99 -16.77 8.27
C GLY A 70 7.62 -15.39 8.28
N ILE A 71 6.76 -14.37 8.35
CA ILE A 71 7.16 -12.97 8.51
C ILE A 71 8.31 -12.89 9.53
N SER A 72 9.43 -12.26 9.16
CA SER A 72 10.61 -12.23 10.02
C SER A 72 10.28 -11.53 11.35
N GLY A 73 10.84 -12.04 12.45
CA GLY A 73 10.59 -11.50 13.79
C GLY A 73 10.93 -10.01 13.90
N GLU A 74 11.90 -9.53 13.12
CA GLU A 74 12.24 -8.12 12.99
C GLU A 74 11.10 -7.27 12.41
N THR A 75 10.42 -7.77 11.37
CA THR A 75 9.27 -7.08 10.77
C THR A 75 8.10 -7.06 11.76
N VAL A 76 7.88 -8.15 12.50
CA VAL A 76 6.86 -8.21 13.55
C VAL A 76 7.18 -7.21 14.67
N ALA A 77 8.44 -7.14 15.11
CA ALA A 77 8.90 -6.22 16.15
C ALA A 77 8.70 -4.76 15.72
N ALA A 78 9.14 -4.40 14.52
CA ALA A 78 9.00 -3.04 13.96
C ALA A 78 7.51 -2.62 13.86
N ILE A 79 6.64 -3.50 13.33
CA ILE A 79 5.20 -3.22 13.23
C ILE A 79 4.58 -3.10 14.64
N SER A 80 4.95 -3.99 15.57
CA SER A 80 4.41 -3.94 16.94
C SER A 80 4.81 -2.68 17.69
N ALA A 81 6.05 -2.21 17.52
CA ALA A 81 6.52 -0.96 18.09
C ALA A 81 5.74 0.24 17.52
N ALA A 82 5.55 0.29 16.20
CA ALA A 82 4.77 1.34 15.56
C ALA A 82 3.31 1.37 16.05
N VAL A 83 2.68 0.20 16.21
CA VAL A 83 1.31 0.10 16.75
C VAL A 83 1.26 0.52 18.22
N ALA A 84 2.25 0.14 19.03
CA ALA A 84 2.33 0.56 20.42
C ALA A 84 2.41 2.10 20.55
N CYS A 85 3.21 2.76 19.70
CA CYS A 85 3.25 4.22 19.64
C CYS A 85 1.92 4.85 19.17
N ALA A 86 1.19 4.19 18.26
CA ALA A 86 -0.07 4.72 17.73
C ALA A 86 -1.26 4.59 18.69
N MET A 87 -1.25 3.61 19.60
CA MET A 87 -2.35 3.40 20.53
C MET A 87 -2.26 4.27 21.79
N ASP A 88 -1.11 4.92 22.04
CA ASP A 88 -0.86 5.86 23.16
C ASP A 88 -1.47 5.36 24.49
N THR A 89 -1.37 4.05 24.72
CA THR A 89 -1.94 3.37 25.89
C THR A 89 -0.81 2.88 26.77
N ASP A 90 -0.85 3.22 28.05
CA ASP A 90 0.13 2.80 29.08
C ASP A 90 0.02 1.30 29.46
N GLN A 91 -0.71 0.51 28.67
CA GLN A 91 -1.02 -0.89 28.94
C GLN A 91 -0.13 -1.80 28.06
N PRO A 92 0.43 -2.90 28.61
CA PRO A 92 1.26 -3.81 27.84
C PRO A 92 0.43 -4.53 26.75
N VAL A 93 0.76 -4.28 25.49
CA VAL A 93 0.10 -4.90 24.33
C VAL A 93 0.82 -6.19 23.93
N ALA A 94 0.10 -7.31 23.86
CA ALA A 94 0.62 -8.61 23.44
C ALA A 94 0.00 -9.07 22.11
N ILE A 95 0.83 -9.68 21.26
CA ILE A 95 0.38 -10.24 19.97
C ILE A 95 -0.30 -11.59 20.23
N LYS A 96 -1.62 -11.68 19.98
CA LYS A 96 -2.39 -12.93 20.20
C LYS A 96 -2.22 -13.95 19.08
N SER A 97 -2.21 -13.52 17.82
CA SER A 97 -2.01 -14.41 16.67
C SER A 97 -1.65 -13.62 15.42
N ILE A 98 -0.75 -14.15 14.60
CA ILE A 98 -0.45 -13.63 13.27
C ILE A 98 -1.07 -14.58 12.24
N ARG A 99 -2.04 -14.07 11.47
CA ARG A 99 -2.66 -14.83 10.38
C ARG A 99 -2.60 -14.00 9.10
N LYS A 100 -2.43 -14.69 7.97
CA LYS A 100 -2.62 -14.04 6.67
C LYS A 100 -4.07 -13.59 6.58
N ALA A 101 -4.29 -12.39 6.05
CA ALA A 101 -5.63 -11.92 5.77
C ALA A 101 -6.27 -12.91 4.79
N ASP A 102 -7.34 -13.56 5.26
CA ASP A 102 -8.05 -14.53 4.44
C ASP A 102 -8.67 -13.78 3.26
N THR A 103 -8.14 -14.01 2.07
CA THR A 103 -8.54 -13.33 0.82
C THR A 103 -10.03 -13.56 0.53
N VAL A 104 -10.64 -14.59 1.13
CA VAL A 104 -12.06 -14.93 1.02
C VAL A 104 -12.96 -13.88 1.69
N THR A 105 -12.46 -13.13 2.67
CA THR A 105 -13.21 -12.06 3.36
C THR A 105 -12.60 -10.69 3.08
N ASN A 106 -12.50 -10.34 1.80
CA ASN A 106 -12.00 -9.07 1.23
C ASN A 106 -12.78 -7.80 1.68
N ARG A 107 -12.98 -7.61 2.99
CA ARG A 107 -13.42 -6.35 3.57
C ARG A 107 -12.16 -5.59 3.94
N SER A 108 -11.95 -4.44 3.28
CA SER A 108 -10.86 -3.56 3.65
C SER A 108 -10.99 -3.16 5.13
N VAL A 109 -9.84 -3.07 5.82
CA VAL A 109 -9.78 -2.64 7.22
C VAL A 109 -10.47 -1.29 7.45
N TRP A 110 -10.43 -0.40 6.45
CA TRP A 110 -11.13 0.88 6.47
C TRP A 110 -12.66 0.73 6.44
N ARG A 111 -13.17 -0.21 5.63
CA ARG A 111 -14.61 -0.51 5.59
C ARG A 111 -15.10 -1.07 6.91
N LEU A 112 -14.32 -1.96 7.54
CA LEU A 112 -14.68 -2.54 8.83
C LEU A 112 -14.65 -1.49 9.94
N ALA A 113 -13.62 -0.64 9.98
CA ALA A 113 -13.49 0.44 10.96
C ALA A 113 -14.69 1.40 10.92
N GLY A 114 -15.13 1.80 9.71
CA GLY A 114 -16.29 2.67 9.56
C GLY A 114 -17.60 2.04 10.04
N ILE A 115 -17.79 0.73 9.84
CA ILE A 115 -18.98 0.02 10.37
C ILE A 115 -18.92 -0.05 11.89
N THR A 116 -17.77 -0.42 12.46
CA THR A 116 -17.60 -0.52 13.91
C THR A 116 -17.87 0.82 14.60
N GLU A 117 -17.37 1.93 14.07
CA GLU A 117 -17.58 3.25 14.66
C GLU A 117 -19.03 3.71 14.56
N ASN A 118 -19.68 3.45 13.44
CA ASN A 118 -21.07 3.86 13.20
C ASN A 118 -22.10 2.99 13.95
N THR A 119 -21.70 1.76 14.34
CA THR A 119 -22.58 0.81 15.06
C THR A 119 -22.25 0.70 16.55
N ARG A 120 -21.30 1.50 17.05
CA ARG A 120 -20.99 1.54 18.47
C ARG A 120 -22.20 2.15 19.23
N PRO A 121 -22.71 1.50 20.28
CA PRO A 121 -23.81 2.05 21.07
C PRO A 121 -23.38 3.35 21.77
N PHE A 122 -24.33 4.27 21.91
CA PHE A 122 -24.15 5.54 22.63
C PHE A 122 -24.09 5.34 24.14
#